data_AF-A0A2W4LAA1-F1
#
_entry.id   AF-A0A2W4LAA1-F1
#
_cell.length_a   1.000
_cell.length_b   1.000
_cell.length_c   1.000
_cell.angle_alpha   90.00
_cell.angle_beta   90.00
_cell.angle_gamma   90.00
#
_symmetry.space_group_name_H-M   'P 1'
#
loop_
_entity.id
_entity.type
_entity.pdbx_description
1 polymer ?
#
loop_
_entity_poly.entity_id
_entity_poly.type
_entity_poly.pdbx_seq_one_letter_code
_entity_poly.pdbx_strand_id
1 'polypeptide(L)' 'MVETSPSFRRRRLGRRLRQLREKAGLTLDEAAKLLEKHRLALWRIENGQTKADVHLVRSMMDVYEVACSGTDA' A
#
# COMPACT_ATOMS: atom_id res chain seq x y z
N MET A 1 -2.88 -27.85 -7.32
CA MET A 1 -1.84 -26.85 -6.99
C MET A 1 -2.38 -25.50 -7.45
N VAL A 2 -2.71 -24.57 -6.55
CA VAL A 2 -3.27 -23.27 -6.97
C VAL A 2 -2.16 -22.46 -7.63
N GLU A 3 -2.12 -22.42 -8.96
CA GLU A 3 -1.28 -21.49 -9.69
C GLU A 3 -1.78 -20.07 -9.42
N THR A 4 -1.22 -19.42 -8.40
CA THR A 4 -1.50 -18.00 -8.17
C THR A 4 -0.85 -17.20 -9.28
N SER A 5 -1.66 -16.84 -10.28
CA SER A 5 -1.25 -15.99 -11.38
C SER A 5 -0.55 -14.74 -10.84
N PRO A 6 0.53 -14.26 -11.48
CA PRO A 6 1.27 -13.08 -11.02
C PRO A 6 0.39 -11.83 -10.81
N SER A 7 -0.75 -11.74 -11.50
CA SER A 7 -1.76 -10.69 -11.32
C SER A 7 -2.56 -10.87 -10.02
N PHE A 8 -2.91 -12.10 -9.64
CA PHE A 8 -3.62 -12.38 -8.38
C PHE A 8 -2.77 -12.02 -7.16
N ARG A 9 -1.48 -12.40 -7.16
CA ARG A 9 -0.55 -12.04 -6.06
C ARG A 9 -0.38 -10.51 -5.93
N ARG A 10 -0.23 -9.81 -7.05
CA ARG A 10 -0.15 -8.34 -7.08
C ARG A 10 -1.41 -7.67 -6.54
N ARG A 11 -2.60 -8.11 -6.97
CA ARG A 11 -3.88 -7.58 -6.46
C ARG A 11 -4.08 -7.87 -4.98
N ARG A 12 -3.67 -9.05 -4.50
CA ARG A 12 -3.72 -9.38 -3.07
C ARG A 12 -2.83 -8.46 -2.24
N LEU A 13 -1.59 -8.22 -2.68
CA LEU A 13 -0.68 -7.27 -2.04
C LEU A 13 -1.25 -5.84 -2.06
N GLY A 14 -1.66 -5.36 -3.23
CA GLY A 14 -2.21 -4.01 -3.39
C GLY A 14 -3.42 -3.76 -2.47
N ARG A 15 -4.35 -4.72 -2.39
CA ARG A 15 -5.48 -4.64 -1.45
C ARG A 15 -5.04 -4.53 0.01
N ARG A 16 -4.01 -5.27 0.41
CA ARG A 16 -3.50 -5.20 1.79
C ARG A 16 -2.88 -3.84 2.09
N LEU A 17 -2.08 -3.31 1.15
CA LEU A 17 -1.49 -1.97 1.27
C LEU A 17 -2.57 -0.88 1.35
N ARG A 18 -3.60 -0.98 0.52
CA ARG A 18 -4.76 -0.09 0.57
C ARG A 18 -5.47 -0.12 1.93
N GLN A 19 -5.72 -1.31 2.47
CA GLN A 19 -6.33 -1.46 3.79
C GLN A 19 -5.49 -0.84 4.90
N LEU A 20 -4.16 -0.98 4.84
CA LEU A 20 -3.26 -0.34 5.80
C LEU A 20 -3.34 1.19 5.70
N ARG A 21 -3.32 1.75 4.47
CA ARG A 21 -3.49 3.19 4.26
C ARG A 21 -4.81 3.71 4.81
N GLU A 22 -5.91 3.02 4.53
CA GLU A 22 -7.24 3.40 5.00
C GLU A 22 -7.34 3.32 6.53
N LYS A 23 -6.73 2.29 7.15
CA LYS A 23 -6.62 2.19 8.62
C LYS A 23 -5.76 3.31 9.22
N ALA A 24 -4.75 3.77 8.49
CA ALA A 24 -3.93 4.90 8.88
C ALA A 24 -4.66 6.26 8.77
N GLY A 25 -5.89 6.28 8.26
CA GLY A 25 -6.65 7.51 8.02
C GLY A 25 -6.10 8.36 6.88
N LEU A 26 -5.17 7.83 6.07
CA LEU A 26 -4.49 8.58 5.02
C LEU A 26 -5.26 8.51 3.70
N THR A 27 -5.47 9.67 3.07
CA THR A 27 -5.86 9.74 1.68
C THR A 27 -4.71 9.30 0.76
N LEU A 28 -5.04 8.99 -0.49
CA LEU A 28 -4.05 8.59 -1.49
C LEU A 28 -3.06 9.73 -1.82
N ASP A 29 -3.51 10.98 -1.70
CA ASP A 29 -2.69 12.18 -1.90
C ASP A 29 -1.74 12.44 -0.73
N GLU A 30 -2.19 12.24 0.51
CA GLU A 30 -1.33 12.35 1.69
C GLU A 30 -0.25 11.27 1.69
N ALA A 31 -0.64 10.01 1.42
CA ALA A 31 0.31 8.92 1.28
C ALA A 31 1.34 9.18 0.17
N ALA A 32 0.91 9.75 -0.96
CA ALA A 32 1.78 10.12 -2.07
C ALA A 32 2.84 11.15 -1.66
N LYS A 33 2.44 12.16 -0.88
CA LYS A 33 3.37 13.17 -0.34
C LYS A 33 4.36 12.55 0.64
N LEU A 34 3.88 11.75 1.60
CA LEU A 34 4.71 11.10 2.62
C LEU A 34 5.74 10.12 2.04
N LEU A 35 5.38 9.46 0.94
CA LEU A 35 6.24 8.48 0.26
C LEU A 35 7.09 9.08 -0.86
N GLU A 36 6.97 10.39 -1.10
CA GLU A 36 7.61 11.08 -2.22
C GLU A 36 7.34 10.40 -3.57
N LYS A 37 6.09 9.99 -3.78
CA LYS A 37 5.63 9.33 -5.02
C LYS A 37 4.49 10.09 -5.66
N HIS A 38 4.32 9.83 -6.95
CA HIS A 38 3.15 10.31 -7.67
C HIS A 38 1.89 9.54 -7.23
N ARG A 39 0.79 10.25 -6.95
CA ARG A 39 -0.52 9.69 -6.57
C ARG A 39 -0.94 8.50 -7.44
N LEU A 40 -0.83 8.66 -8.76
CA LEU A 40 -1.20 7.60 -9.72
C LEU A 40 -0.33 6.34 -9.60
N ALA A 41 0.94 6.46 -9.20
CA ALA A 41 1.82 5.32 -9.00
C ALA A 41 1.37 4.48 -7.80
N LEU A 42 1.04 5.14 -6.68
CA LEU A 42 0.48 4.46 -5.50
C LEU A 42 -0.87 3.80 -5.83
N TRP A 43 -1.76 4.48 -6.56
CA TRP A 43 -3.04 3.91 -6.96
C TRP A 43 -2.86 2.64 -7.81
N ARG A 44 -1.92 2.65 -8.76
CA ARG A 44 -1.62 1.47 -9.59
C ARG A 44 -1.09 0.31 -8.78
N ILE A 45 -0.26 0.57 -7.77
CA ILE A 45 0.25 -0.45 -6.84
C ILE A 45 -0.89 -1.02 -5.97
N GLU A 46 -1.70 -0.16 -5.36
CA GLU A 46 -2.84 -0.56 -4.52
C GLU A 46 -3.88 -1.38 -5.30
N ASN A 47 -4.05 -1.12 -6.61
CA ASN A 47 -4.94 -1.90 -7.47
C ASN A 47 -4.23 -3.08 -8.17
N GLY A 48 -2.95 -3.33 -7.89
CA GLY A 48 -2.17 -4.42 -8.47
C GLY A 48 -1.93 -4.31 -9.98
N GLN A 49 -2.04 -3.11 -10.55
CA GLN A 49 -1.83 -2.81 -11.97
C GLN A 49 -0.35 -2.83 -12.34
N THR A 50 0.53 -2.43 -11.42
CA THR A 50 1.99 -2.43 -11.60
C THR A 50 2.68 -3.30 -10.56
N LYS A 51 3.91 -3.72 -10.86
CA LYS A 51 4.77 -4.33 -9.83
C LYS A 51 5.14 -3.25 -8.81
N ALA A 52 5.17 -3.63 -7.54
CA ALA A 52 5.67 -2.79 -6.47
C ALA A 52 7.15 -3.14 -6.22
N ASP A 53 7.98 -2.12 -6.04
CA ASP A 53 9.34 -2.30 -5.58
C ASP A 53 9.35 -2.67 -4.08
N VAL A 54 10.26 -3.55 -3.67
CA VAL A 54 10.30 -4.06 -2.27
C VAL A 54 10.62 -2.94 -1.27
N HIS A 55 11.49 -2.00 -1.63
CA HIS A 55 11.80 -0.86 -0.76
C HIS A 55 10.60 0.07 -0.63
N LEU A 56 9.90 0.33 -1.74
CA LEU A 56 8.66 1.10 -1.69
C LEU A 56 7.59 0.42 -0.83
N VAL A 57 7.43 -0.90 -0.93
CA VAL A 57 6.47 -1.64 -0.08
C VAL A 57 6.83 -1.51 1.40
N ARG A 58 8.12 -1.57 1.76
CA ARG A 58 8.56 -1.34 3.14
C ARG A 58 8.23 0.07 3.60
N SER A 59 8.58 1.10 2.82
CA SER A 59 8.24 2.48 3.15
C SER A 59 6.72 2.70 3.29
N MET A 60 5.91 2.05 2.45
CA MET A 60 4.45 2.07 2.58
C MET A 60 4.00 1.46 3.90
N MET A 61 4.58 0.33 4.31
CA MET A 61 4.27 -0.28 5.62
C MET A 61 4.71 0.62 6.77
N ASP A 62 5.90 1.21 6.71
CA ASP A 62 6.38 2.14 7.75
C ASP A 62 5.44 3.35 7.91
N VAL A 63 5.01 3.95 6.80
CA VAL A 63 4.07 5.09 6.82
C VAL A 63 2.67 4.69 7.29
N TYR A 64 2.19 3.50 6.94
CA TYR A 64 0.83 3.08 7.26
C TYR A 64 0.70 2.40 8.64
N GLU A 65 1.73 1.74 9.14
CA GLU A 65 1.72 1.05 10.44
C GLU A 65 1.85 2.03 11.62
N VAL A 66 2.52 3.18 11.43
CA VAL A 66 2.66 4.23 12.47
C VAL A 66 1.32 4.79 12.95
N ALA A 67 0.27 4.76 12.13
CA ALA A 67 -1.04 5.26 12.50
C ALA A 67 -1.93 4.21 13.21
N CYS A 68 -1.54 2.92 13.21
CA CYS A 68 -2.32 1.85 13.86
C CYS A 68 -1.88 1.58 15.31
N SER A 69 -0.76 2.14 15.77
CA SER A 69 -0.29 2.04 17.16
C SER A 69 -0.71 3.22 18.05
N GLY A 70 -1.61 4.09 17.57
CA GLY A 70 -1.93 5.39 18.19
C GLY A 70 -3.30 5.55 18.83
N THR A 71 -4.13 4.51 18.93
CA THR A 71 -5.42 4.57 19.65
C THR A 71 -5.77 3.22 20.27
N ASP A 72 -5.10 2.91 21.38
CA ASP A 72 -5.57 2.02 22.44
C ASP A 72 -4.94 2.55 23.75
N ALA A 73 -5.40 3.73 24.18
CA ALA A 73 -5.21 4.31 25.51
C ALA A 73 -6.42 5.20 25.84
#